data_AF-A0A535R943-F1
#
_entry.id   AF-A0A535R943-F1
#
_cell.length_a   1.000
_cell.length_b   1.000
_cell.length_c   1.000
_cell.angle_alpha   90.00
_cell.angle_beta   90.00
_cell.angle_gamma   90.00
#
_symmetry.space_group_name_H-M   'P 1'
#
loop_
_entity.id
_entity.type
_entity.pdbx_description
1 polymer ?
#
loop_
_entity_poly.entity_id
_entity_poly.type
_entity_poly.pdbx_seq_one_letter_code
_entity_poly.pdbx_strand_id
1 'polypeptide(L)'
;MYLKRLEMLGFKSFAVRTVLEFSTGITAVVGPNGAGKSNVADAVRWVLGEQSMRQLRGKKSEDIIFAGGHGKSALGMAEVSLTLDNSTGWVPSEYSEITVTRRSYRSGENEYLINKQRVRLKDIVLLLAQARIGHDSYTVVGQGLIDAALSLRAEERRGLFEDAAGIRPYQVQRTDSENRLRQTEQNLERLRDIVSEIAPRLEPLAEQARRAVEYKQLTGELQEVLFTWYALQWRRLRTTREQAETAEQAMAQKVQTMEQALQAVDQRKDSLRLQRLEAQTSIVRAREASNEANAVAQRIEREMAVSQERVVGLERQRGEQQQEERRLRERLIAAQQQIIDLEEQCDQADEAIDTDAASLATLEAQVAQAQKLFEMDERRLRSTQSELIQVQARLGASQSDLGRQQKHLGERNRVLAARRDTIAQSQQTIRVLETRLVEERVQLTTARNEEQQITQRKQAIARAIADAQQEIERLKNALNEAERQRRTVSDRLNMLKNWRTSLSGYSDGVRALLRAPAGKLTGLIGPVPQLGIAPVGLESSLEAALGPYLQAVVVQAIDDARSCLDYLQQSKAG
;
A
#
# COMPACT_ATOMS: atom_id res chain seq x y z
N MET A 1 -13.68 -7.40 -74.52
CA MET A 1 -12.68 -8.05 -73.66
C MET A 1 -12.02 -9.22 -74.38
N TYR A 2 -10.68 -9.27 -74.41
CA TYR A 2 -9.92 -10.42 -74.91
C TYR A 2 -8.60 -10.56 -74.12
N LEU A 3 -7.99 -11.74 -74.16
CA LEU A 3 -6.65 -11.96 -73.63
C LEU A 3 -5.67 -11.18 -74.50
N LYS A 4 -4.98 -10.18 -73.95
CA LYS A 4 -4.03 -9.34 -74.69
C LYS A 4 -2.60 -9.87 -74.57
N ARG A 5 -2.22 -10.27 -73.36
CA ARG A 5 -0.85 -10.73 -73.07
C ARG A 5 -0.81 -11.76 -71.95
N LEU A 6 0.01 -12.79 -72.11
CA LEU A 6 0.37 -13.75 -71.05
C LEU A 6 1.87 -13.72 -70.85
N GLU A 7 2.30 -13.42 -69.63
CA GLU A 7 3.70 -13.40 -69.24
C GLU A 7 3.94 -14.52 -68.24
N MET A 8 4.98 -15.32 -68.45
CA MET A 8 5.34 -16.46 -67.61
C MET A 8 6.82 -16.38 -67.26
N LEU A 9 7.16 -16.56 -65.99
CA LEU A 9 8.53 -16.61 -65.51
C LEU A 9 8.64 -17.71 -64.45
N GLY A 10 9.55 -18.66 -64.65
CA GLY A 10 9.76 -19.77 -63.70
C GLY A 10 8.58 -20.71 -63.56
N PHE A 11 7.58 -20.64 -64.45
CA PHE A 11 6.41 -21.51 -64.44
C PHE A 11 6.67 -22.76 -65.29
N LYS A 12 6.72 -23.93 -64.65
CA LYS A 12 6.96 -25.23 -65.31
C LYS A 12 8.12 -25.15 -66.29
N SER A 13 7.90 -25.43 -67.58
CA SER A 13 8.93 -25.40 -68.63
C SER A 13 9.47 -24.00 -68.97
N PHE A 14 8.86 -22.92 -68.49
CA PHE A 14 9.22 -21.54 -68.83
C PHE A 14 10.25 -20.97 -67.84
N ALA A 15 11.51 -21.36 -67.99
CA ALA A 15 12.61 -20.92 -67.12
C ALA A 15 13.02 -19.44 -67.30
N VAL A 16 12.72 -18.84 -68.44
CA VAL A 16 13.02 -17.42 -68.75
C VAL A 16 11.69 -16.70 -68.90
N ARG A 17 11.67 -15.39 -68.66
CA ARG A 17 10.48 -14.56 -68.89
C ARG A 17 10.05 -14.70 -70.35
N THR A 18 8.93 -15.36 -70.57
CA THR A 18 8.30 -15.55 -71.87
C THR A 18 7.05 -14.70 -71.91
N VAL A 19 6.93 -13.85 -72.93
CA VAL A 19 5.77 -13.01 -73.18
C VAL A 19 5.09 -13.52 -74.44
N LEU A 20 3.81 -13.85 -74.32
CA LEU A 20 2.94 -14.23 -75.43
C LEU A 20 1.91 -13.12 -75.62
N GLU A 21 1.90 -12.50 -76.80
CA GLU A 21 0.90 -11.53 -77.20
C GLU A 21 -0.18 -12.21 -78.03
N PHE A 22 -1.42 -11.84 -77.76
CA PHE A 22 -2.59 -12.45 -78.39
C PHE A 22 -3.37 -11.36 -79.11
N SER A 23 -3.79 -11.67 -80.34
CA SER A 23 -4.72 -10.84 -81.09
C SER A 23 -6.16 -11.28 -80.84
N THR A 24 -7.11 -10.45 -81.25
CA THR A 24 -8.51 -10.87 -81.36
C THR A 24 -8.65 -11.99 -82.40
N GLY A 25 -9.57 -12.93 -82.17
CA GLY A 25 -9.81 -14.09 -83.05
C GLY A 25 -9.19 -15.39 -82.53
N ILE A 26 -8.72 -16.24 -83.45
CA ILE A 26 -8.22 -17.58 -83.14
C ILE A 26 -6.69 -17.57 -83.10
N THR A 27 -6.11 -17.97 -81.96
CA THR A 27 -4.66 -18.16 -81.81
C THR A 27 -4.36 -19.66 -81.66
N ALA A 28 -3.49 -20.19 -82.53
CA ALA A 28 -3.07 -21.59 -82.48
C ALA A 28 -1.66 -21.73 -81.89
N VAL A 29 -1.51 -22.54 -80.84
CA VAL A 29 -0.21 -22.85 -80.22
C VAL A 29 0.28 -24.21 -80.72
N VAL A 30 1.27 -24.21 -81.62
CA VAL A 30 1.82 -25.42 -82.26
C VAL A 30 3.27 -25.69 -81.85
N GLY A 31 3.72 -26.94 -81.98
CA GLY A 31 5.07 -27.35 -81.62
C GLY A 31 5.18 -28.86 -81.35
N PRO A 32 6.39 -29.42 -81.18
CA PRO A 32 6.59 -30.85 -80.96
C PRO A 32 6.12 -31.30 -79.57
N ASN A 33 5.92 -32.61 -79.38
CA ASN A 33 5.57 -33.18 -78.07
C ASN A 33 6.66 -32.84 -77.04
N GLY A 34 6.25 -32.47 -75.83
CA GLY A 34 7.18 -32.01 -74.79
C GLY A 34 7.59 -30.54 -74.87
N ALA A 35 7.24 -29.80 -75.92
CA ALA A 35 7.59 -28.37 -76.07
C ALA A 35 6.88 -27.39 -75.09
N GLY A 36 6.16 -27.89 -74.09
CA GLY A 36 5.49 -27.04 -73.09
C GLY A 36 4.17 -26.41 -73.54
N LYS A 37 3.60 -26.78 -74.69
CA LYS A 37 2.32 -26.25 -75.22
C LYS A 37 1.19 -26.26 -74.19
N SER A 38 0.96 -27.41 -73.57
CA SER A 38 -0.08 -27.58 -72.56
C SER A 38 0.21 -26.80 -71.27
N ASN A 39 1.48 -26.43 -71.01
CA ASN A 39 1.82 -25.60 -69.85
C ASN A 39 1.36 -24.15 -70.03
N VAL A 40 1.13 -23.68 -71.27
CA VAL A 40 0.50 -22.38 -71.52
C VAL A 40 -0.93 -22.36 -71.00
N ALA A 41 -1.70 -23.42 -71.27
CA ALA A 41 -3.07 -23.56 -70.76
C ALA A 41 -3.09 -23.68 -69.22
N ASP A 42 -2.14 -24.42 -68.64
CA ASP A 42 -2.02 -24.51 -67.18
C ASP A 42 -1.65 -23.17 -66.55
N ALA A 43 -0.83 -22.34 -67.21
CA ALA A 43 -0.47 -21.00 -66.73
C ALA A 43 -1.70 -20.10 -66.66
N VAL A 44 -2.53 -20.11 -67.72
CA VAL A 44 -3.81 -19.39 -67.75
C VAL A 44 -4.74 -19.89 -66.65
N ARG A 45 -4.91 -21.21 -66.48
CA ARG A 45 -5.76 -21.76 -65.41
C ARG A 45 -5.24 -21.37 -64.01
N TRP A 46 -3.93 -21.42 -63.81
CA TRP A 46 -3.30 -21.13 -62.54
C TRP A 46 -3.45 -19.66 -62.11
N VAL A 47 -3.23 -18.72 -63.03
CA VAL A 47 -3.39 -17.28 -62.74
C VAL A 47 -4.86 -16.89 -62.53
N LEU A 48 -5.81 -17.63 -63.13
CA LEU A 48 -7.25 -17.48 -62.90
C LEU A 48 -7.74 -18.05 -61.55
N GLY A 49 -6.84 -18.57 -60.71
CA GLY A 49 -7.14 -18.92 -59.32
C GLY A 49 -7.30 -20.41 -59.02
N GLU A 50 -6.97 -21.30 -59.96
CA GLU A 50 -7.01 -22.75 -59.74
C GLU A 50 -6.08 -23.19 -58.59
N GLN A 51 -6.62 -23.92 -57.62
CA GLN A 51 -5.87 -24.41 -56.46
C GLN A 51 -5.50 -25.90 -56.56
N SER A 52 -6.21 -26.66 -57.40
CA SER A 52 -6.01 -28.09 -57.55
C SER A 52 -4.74 -28.41 -58.35
N MET A 53 -3.72 -28.90 -57.65
CA MET A 53 -2.47 -29.34 -58.27
C MET A 53 -2.68 -30.47 -59.28
N ARG A 54 -3.66 -31.34 -59.03
CA ARG A 54 -4.03 -32.43 -59.94
C ARG A 54 -4.48 -31.88 -61.30
N GLN A 55 -5.30 -30.83 -61.31
CA GLN A 55 -5.77 -30.18 -62.53
C GLN A 55 -4.66 -29.44 -63.27
N LEU A 56 -3.68 -28.93 -62.52
CA LEU A 56 -2.46 -28.32 -63.05
C LEU A 56 -1.37 -29.35 -63.36
N ARG A 57 -1.68 -30.66 -63.45
CA ARG A 57 -0.72 -31.72 -63.82
C ARG A 57 0.55 -31.70 -62.96
N GLY A 58 0.39 -31.44 -61.66
CA GLY A 58 1.43 -31.49 -60.63
C GLY A 58 0.96 -32.27 -59.40
N LYS A 59 1.90 -32.66 -58.52
CA LYS A 59 1.58 -33.37 -57.27
C LYS A 59 1.64 -32.43 -56.05
N LYS A 60 2.58 -31.48 -56.04
CA LYS A 60 2.81 -30.48 -54.98
C LYS A 60 2.80 -29.07 -55.56
N SER A 61 2.47 -28.06 -54.76
CA SER A 61 2.52 -26.64 -55.17
C SER A 61 3.86 -26.22 -55.77
N GLU A 62 4.96 -26.76 -55.23
CA GLU A 62 6.32 -26.55 -55.74
C GLU A 62 6.53 -27.05 -57.19
N ASP A 63 5.75 -28.03 -57.66
CA ASP A 63 5.88 -28.60 -59.02
C ASP A 63 5.46 -27.60 -60.12
N ILE A 64 4.82 -26.50 -59.73
CA ILE A 64 4.53 -25.38 -60.63
C ILE A 64 5.80 -24.57 -60.93
N ILE A 65 6.78 -24.60 -60.04
CA ILE A 65 8.03 -23.85 -60.16
C ILE A 65 9.02 -24.66 -60.99
N PHE A 66 9.69 -24.01 -61.94
CA PHE A 66 10.71 -24.65 -62.78
C PHE A 66 11.76 -25.36 -61.91
N ALA A 67 11.82 -26.69 -62.04
CA ALA A 67 12.65 -27.57 -61.23
C ALA A 67 14.12 -27.66 -61.71
N GLY A 68 14.49 -26.96 -62.79
CA GLY A 68 15.80 -27.06 -63.42
C GLY A 68 15.82 -28.04 -64.59
N GLY A 69 16.72 -27.82 -65.55
CA GLY A 69 16.84 -28.66 -66.75
C GLY A 69 17.55 -27.95 -67.91
N HIS A 70 18.13 -28.72 -68.84
CA HIS A 70 18.81 -28.23 -70.05
C HIS A 70 19.80 -27.06 -69.79
N GLY A 71 20.69 -27.24 -68.80
CA GLY A 71 21.72 -26.25 -68.46
C GLY A 71 21.24 -25.04 -67.66
N LYS A 72 19.98 -25.03 -67.16
CA LYS A 72 19.44 -23.96 -66.31
C LYS A 72 19.14 -24.46 -64.89
N SER A 73 19.52 -23.67 -63.89
CA SER A 73 19.25 -23.95 -62.48
C SER A 73 17.76 -23.87 -62.16
N ALA A 74 17.34 -24.60 -61.12
CA ALA A 74 16.01 -24.46 -60.56
C ALA A 74 15.75 -23.01 -60.11
N LEU A 75 14.51 -22.55 -60.26
CA LEU A 75 14.10 -21.23 -59.79
C LEU A 75 13.41 -21.33 -58.42
N GLY A 76 13.48 -20.24 -57.65
CA GLY A 76 12.83 -20.15 -56.33
C GLY A 76 11.37 -19.69 -56.37
N MET A 77 10.89 -19.24 -57.53
CA MET A 77 9.58 -18.62 -57.69
C MET A 77 9.05 -18.85 -59.11
N ALA A 78 7.73 -19.01 -59.23
CA ALA A 78 6.98 -18.96 -60.48
C ALA A 78 6.03 -17.75 -60.48
N GLU A 79 6.02 -16.97 -61.55
CA GLU A 79 5.14 -15.83 -61.79
C GLU A 79 4.42 -16.05 -63.11
N VAL A 80 3.09 -15.85 -63.09
CA VAL A 80 2.29 -15.75 -64.31
C VAL A 80 1.45 -14.49 -64.21
N SER A 81 1.53 -13.65 -65.24
CA SER A 81 0.75 -12.43 -65.38
C SER A 81 -0.12 -12.51 -66.63
N LEU A 82 -1.42 -12.34 -66.46
CA LEU A 82 -2.42 -12.38 -67.52
C LEU A 82 -3.06 -11.00 -67.65
N THR A 83 -2.91 -10.39 -68.83
CA THR A 83 -3.41 -9.05 -69.15
C THR A 83 -4.64 -9.17 -70.04
N LEU A 84 -5.76 -8.63 -69.56
CA LEU A 84 -7.04 -8.60 -70.25
C LEU A 84 -7.32 -7.18 -70.72
N ASP A 85 -7.76 -7.05 -71.96
CA ASP A 85 -8.32 -5.79 -72.46
C ASP A 85 -9.72 -5.58 -71.87
N ASN A 86 -9.92 -4.48 -71.14
CA ASN A 86 -11.18 -4.10 -70.50
C ASN A 86 -11.76 -2.81 -71.11
N SER A 87 -11.41 -2.48 -72.36
CA SER A 87 -11.93 -1.30 -73.07
C SER A 87 -13.46 -1.25 -73.16
N THR A 88 -14.11 -2.41 -73.13
CA THR A 88 -15.56 -2.57 -73.15
C THR A 88 -16.24 -2.46 -71.77
N GLY A 89 -15.47 -2.22 -70.69
CA GLY A 89 -16.00 -2.07 -69.33
C GLY A 89 -16.64 -3.33 -68.74
N TRP A 90 -16.22 -4.51 -69.21
CA TRP A 90 -16.83 -5.79 -68.86
C TRP A 90 -16.53 -6.20 -67.41
N VAL A 91 -15.35 -5.83 -66.92
CA VAL A 91 -14.98 -5.93 -65.51
C VAL A 91 -15.21 -4.57 -64.86
N PRO A 92 -15.85 -4.50 -63.67
CA PRO A 92 -16.11 -3.24 -62.96
C PRO A 92 -14.80 -2.66 -62.42
N SER A 93 -14.06 -2.00 -63.30
CA SER A 93 -12.76 -1.39 -63.03
C SER A 93 -12.62 -0.11 -63.85
N GLU A 94 -11.98 0.90 -63.27
CA GLU A 94 -11.67 2.18 -63.92
C GLU A 94 -10.56 2.05 -64.98
N TYR A 95 -9.87 0.90 -65.02
CA TYR A 95 -8.77 0.65 -65.93
C TYR A 95 -9.24 -0.02 -67.23
N SER A 96 -8.73 0.49 -68.36
CA SER A 96 -8.93 -0.09 -69.70
C SER A 96 -8.15 -1.40 -69.91
N GLU A 97 -7.17 -1.69 -69.06
CA GLU A 97 -6.43 -2.95 -69.02
C GLU A 97 -6.35 -3.48 -67.59
N ILE A 98 -6.56 -4.78 -67.43
CA ILE A 98 -6.49 -5.47 -66.14
C ILE A 98 -5.44 -6.56 -66.22
N THR A 99 -4.39 -6.44 -65.41
CA THR A 99 -3.34 -7.45 -65.27
C THR A 99 -3.55 -8.21 -63.97
N VAL A 100 -3.89 -9.49 -64.06
CA VAL A 100 -3.93 -10.42 -62.93
C VAL A 100 -2.59 -11.15 -62.85
N THR A 101 -1.93 -11.13 -61.70
CA THR A 101 -0.65 -11.80 -61.49
C THR A 101 -0.75 -12.75 -60.32
N ARG A 102 -0.22 -13.96 -60.50
CA ARG A 102 -0.03 -14.93 -59.42
C ARG A 102 1.43 -15.31 -59.32
N ARG A 103 1.94 -15.30 -58.10
CA ARG A 103 3.29 -15.73 -57.74
C ARG A 103 3.23 -16.84 -56.72
N SER A 104 4.12 -17.81 -56.85
CA SER A 104 4.32 -18.85 -55.84
C SER A 104 5.80 -19.04 -55.59
N TYR A 105 6.16 -19.14 -54.31
CA TYR A 105 7.52 -19.30 -53.84
C TYR A 105 7.71 -20.73 -53.30
N ARG A 106 8.94 -21.25 -53.36
CA ARG A 106 9.27 -22.56 -52.77
C ARG A 106 9.05 -22.62 -51.25
N SER A 107 8.95 -21.48 -50.56
CA SER A 107 8.55 -21.40 -49.15
C SER A 107 7.10 -21.82 -48.90
N GLY A 108 6.29 -22.03 -49.94
CA GLY A 108 4.85 -22.30 -49.85
C GLY A 108 3.99 -21.04 -49.88
N GLU A 109 4.59 -19.86 -49.84
CA GLU A 109 3.88 -18.59 -49.95
C GLU A 109 3.33 -18.37 -51.36
N ASN A 110 2.10 -17.86 -51.43
CA ASN A 110 1.46 -17.45 -52.69
C ASN A 110 1.10 -15.97 -52.59
N GLU A 111 1.43 -15.22 -53.63
CA GLU A 111 1.17 -13.79 -53.74
C GLU A 111 0.27 -13.53 -54.96
N TYR A 112 -0.74 -12.70 -54.76
CA TYR A 112 -1.80 -12.42 -55.73
C TYR A 112 -1.82 -10.91 -55.97
N LEU A 113 -1.78 -10.50 -57.24
CA LEU A 113 -1.79 -9.09 -57.62
C LEU A 113 -2.81 -8.79 -58.70
N ILE A 114 -3.44 -7.61 -58.61
CA ILE A 114 -4.23 -7.00 -59.68
C ILE A 114 -3.56 -5.65 -59.97
N ASN A 115 -3.18 -5.40 -61.23
CA ASN A 115 -2.47 -4.17 -61.63
C ASN A 115 -1.29 -3.82 -60.71
N LYS A 116 -0.51 -4.85 -60.33
CA LYS A 116 0.65 -4.78 -59.39
C LYS A 116 0.31 -4.44 -57.93
N GLN A 117 -0.96 -4.31 -57.56
CA GLN A 117 -1.40 -4.16 -56.17
C GLN A 117 -1.68 -5.52 -55.55
N ARG A 118 -1.20 -5.75 -54.32
CA ARG A 118 -1.44 -7.00 -53.58
C ARG A 118 -2.90 -7.10 -53.16
N VAL A 119 -3.50 -8.25 -53.43
CA VAL A 119 -4.89 -8.58 -53.11
C VAL A 119 -4.98 -10.00 -52.54
N ARG A 120 -6.14 -10.41 -52.01
CA ARG A 120 -6.34 -11.81 -51.62
C ARG A 120 -6.86 -12.61 -52.80
N LEU A 121 -6.66 -13.92 -52.77
CA LEU A 121 -7.22 -14.82 -53.78
C LEU A 121 -8.74 -14.67 -53.92
N LYS A 122 -9.47 -14.48 -52.80
CA LYS A 122 -10.93 -14.25 -52.81
C LYS A 122 -11.30 -13.04 -53.68
N ASP A 123 -10.48 -12.00 -53.65
CA ASP A 123 -10.72 -10.76 -54.39
C ASP A 123 -10.47 -10.98 -55.90
N ILE A 124 -9.44 -11.75 -56.29
CA ILE A 124 -9.23 -12.19 -57.69
C ILE A 124 -10.40 -13.05 -58.18
N VAL A 125 -10.79 -14.07 -57.41
CA VAL A 125 -11.88 -14.98 -57.78
C VAL A 125 -13.19 -14.22 -57.93
N LEU A 126 -13.48 -13.25 -57.06
CA LEU A 126 -14.69 -12.43 -57.15
C LEU A 126 -14.69 -11.52 -58.39
N LEU A 127 -13.57 -10.84 -58.66
CA LEU A 127 -13.41 -9.98 -59.84
C LEU A 127 -13.61 -10.79 -61.14
N LEU A 128 -12.99 -11.97 -61.18
CA LEU A 128 -13.06 -12.91 -62.29
C LEU A 128 -14.46 -13.55 -62.44
N ALA A 129 -15.14 -13.84 -61.33
CA ALA A 129 -16.53 -14.30 -61.34
C ALA A 129 -17.49 -13.22 -61.89
N GLN A 130 -17.28 -11.95 -61.53
CA GLN A 130 -18.04 -10.82 -62.12
C GLN A 130 -17.77 -10.70 -63.62
N ALA A 131 -16.53 -10.93 -64.06
CA ALA A 131 -16.14 -10.98 -65.46
C ALA A 131 -16.63 -12.24 -66.20
N ARG A 132 -17.23 -13.21 -65.50
CA ARG A 132 -17.61 -14.55 -66.00
C ARG A 132 -16.44 -15.37 -66.55
N ILE A 133 -15.24 -15.15 -66.03
CA ILE A 133 -13.99 -15.83 -66.42
C ILE A 133 -13.32 -16.35 -65.16
N GLY A 134 -13.69 -17.53 -64.67
CA GLY A 134 -13.18 -18.14 -63.43
C GLY A 134 -12.46 -19.49 -63.63
N HIS A 135 -11.83 -20.03 -62.58
CA HIS A 135 -11.16 -21.35 -62.65
C HIS A 135 -12.15 -22.51 -62.90
N ASP A 136 -13.36 -22.44 -62.34
CA ASP A 136 -14.45 -23.41 -62.60
C ASP A 136 -15.21 -23.12 -63.90
N SER A 137 -14.87 -22.03 -64.59
CA SER A 137 -15.58 -21.65 -65.82
C SER A 137 -15.07 -22.44 -67.03
N TYR A 138 -15.99 -22.69 -67.96
CA TYR A 138 -15.80 -23.30 -69.29
C TYR A 138 -14.76 -22.58 -70.19
N THR A 139 -14.07 -21.56 -69.68
CA THR A 139 -13.06 -20.78 -70.40
C THR A 139 -11.76 -21.54 -70.67
N VAL A 140 -11.39 -22.55 -69.85
CA VAL A 140 -10.16 -23.34 -70.07
C VAL A 140 -10.45 -24.84 -70.09
N VAL A 141 -10.60 -25.41 -71.29
CA VAL A 141 -10.77 -26.85 -71.49
C VAL A 141 -9.41 -27.54 -71.55
N GLY A 142 -9.10 -28.37 -70.55
CA GLY A 142 -7.86 -29.15 -70.49
C GLY A 142 -8.00 -30.56 -71.06
N GLN A 143 -6.88 -31.28 -71.13
CA GLN A 143 -6.85 -32.67 -71.58
C GLN A 143 -7.68 -33.57 -70.64
N GLY A 144 -8.63 -34.33 -71.19
CA GLY A 144 -9.52 -35.24 -70.45
C GLY A 144 -10.72 -34.58 -69.75
N LEU A 145 -10.82 -33.24 -69.76
CA LEU A 145 -11.96 -32.53 -69.16
C LEU A 145 -13.26 -32.69 -69.95
N ILE A 146 -13.19 -32.97 -71.26
CA ILE A 146 -14.38 -33.21 -72.09
C ILE A 146 -15.06 -34.52 -71.68
N ASP A 147 -14.28 -35.60 -71.51
CA ASP A 147 -14.78 -36.88 -71.03
C ASP A 147 -15.28 -36.76 -69.57
N ALA A 148 -14.54 -36.01 -68.74
CA ALA A 148 -14.95 -35.75 -67.36
C ALA A 148 -16.28 -34.99 -67.28
N ALA A 149 -16.48 -33.96 -68.12
CA ALA A 149 -17.72 -33.17 -68.17
C ALA A 149 -18.94 -34.02 -68.53
N LEU A 150 -18.78 -34.99 -69.44
CA LEU A 150 -19.83 -35.95 -69.79
C LEU A 150 -20.16 -36.92 -68.65
N SER A 151 -19.19 -37.17 -67.76
CA SER A 151 -19.32 -38.07 -66.60
C SER A 151 -19.73 -37.40 -65.27
N LEU A 152 -19.91 -36.07 -65.25
CA LEU A 152 -20.26 -35.33 -64.02
C LEU A 152 -21.61 -35.77 -63.44
N ARG A 153 -21.67 -35.88 -62.10
CA ARG A 153 -22.92 -36.12 -61.37
C ARG A 153 -23.86 -34.92 -61.51
N ALA A 154 -25.16 -35.15 -61.29
CA ALA A 154 -26.18 -34.10 -61.44
C ALA A 154 -25.89 -32.86 -60.56
N GLU A 155 -25.37 -33.05 -59.35
CA GLU A 155 -25.00 -31.99 -58.42
C GLU A 155 -23.80 -31.15 -58.91
N GLU A 156 -22.76 -31.82 -59.40
CA GLU A 156 -21.57 -31.15 -59.95
C GLU A 156 -21.91 -30.41 -61.25
N ARG A 157 -22.77 -31.01 -62.07
CA ARG A 157 -23.28 -30.41 -63.30
C ARG A 157 -24.16 -29.19 -63.03
N ARG A 158 -24.95 -29.20 -61.95
CA ARG A 158 -25.72 -28.04 -61.50
C ARG A 158 -24.83 -26.85 -61.21
N GLY A 159 -23.69 -27.06 -60.54
CA GLY A 159 -22.70 -26.00 -60.30
C GLY A 159 -22.25 -25.30 -61.60
N LEU A 160 -22.05 -26.07 -62.67
CA LEU A 160 -21.71 -25.50 -63.99
C LEU A 160 -22.82 -24.62 -64.57
N PHE A 161 -24.08 -25.00 -64.40
CA PHE A 161 -25.22 -24.19 -64.84
C PHE A 161 -25.43 -22.95 -63.99
N GLU A 162 -25.17 -23.03 -62.68
CA GLU A 162 -25.26 -21.89 -61.77
C GLU A 162 -24.16 -20.85 -62.05
N ASP A 163 -22.95 -21.31 -62.41
CA ASP A 163 -21.87 -20.46 -62.89
C ASP A 163 -22.23 -19.79 -64.23
N ALA A 164 -22.79 -20.56 -65.17
CA ALA A 164 -23.26 -20.02 -66.44
C ALA A 164 -24.40 -19.01 -66.29
N ALA A 165 -25.28 -19.22 -65.31
CA ALA A 165 -26.36 -18.30 -64.96
C ALA A 165 -25.87 -17.06 -64.18
N GLY A 166 -24.60 -17.03 -63.74
CA GLY A 166 -24.01 -15.89 -63.04
C GLY A 166 -24.53 -15.68 -61.61
N ILE A 167 -25.11 -16.70 -60.97
CA ILE A 167 -25.72 -16.57 -59.63
C ILE A 167 -24.73 -16.79 -58.47
N ARG A 168 -23.54 -17.31 -58.75
CA ARG A 168 -22.52 -17.64 -57.73
C ARG A 168 -22.07 -16.47 -56.84
N PRO A 169 -21.89 -15.22 -57.33
CA PRO A 169 -21.56 -14.09 -56.46
C PRO A 169 -22.62 -13.85 -55.37
N TYR A 170 -23.90 -13.99 -55.72
CA TYR A 170 -25.02 -13.82 -54.78
C TYR A 170 -25.10 -14.95 -53.76
N GLN A 171 -24.82 -16.19 -54.18
CA GLN A 171 -24.74 -17.33 -53.26
C GLN A 171 -23.61 -17.14 -52.23
N VAL A 172 -22.42 -16.73 -52.68
CA VAL A 172 -21.27 -16.44 -51.81
C VAL A 172 -21.60 -15.31 -50.83
N GLN A 173 -22.26 -14.24 -51.30
CA GLN A 173 -22.68 -13.13 -50.44
C GLN A 173 -23.73 -13.56 -49.41
N ARG A 174 -24.69 -14.41 -49.80
CA ARG A 174 -25.70 -14.96 -48.88
C ARG A 174 -25.05 -15.76 -47.76
N THR A 175 -24.16 -16.69 -48.08
CA THR A 175 -23.46 -17.52 -47.07
C THR A 175 -22.58 -16.69 -46.15
N ASP A 176 -21.88 -15.66 -46.66
CA ASP A 176 -21.10 -14.73 -45.82
C ASP A 176 -22.00 -13.97 -44.84
N SER A 177 -23.19 -13.55 -45.30
CA SER A 177 -24.17 -12.82 -44.49
C SER A 177 -24.82 -13.70 -43.43
N GLU A 178 -25.18 -14.94 -43.78
CA GLU A 178 -25.69 -15.96 -42.84
C GLU A 178 -24.68 -16.24 -41.72
N ASN A 179 -23.39 -16.36 -42.04
CA ASN A 179 -22.35 -16.56 -41.05
C ASN A 179 -22.19 -15.35 -40.10
N ARG A 180 -22.26 -14.11 -40.64
CA ARG A 180 -22.22 -12.90 -39.81
C ARG A 180 -23.42 -12.77 -38.88
N LEU A 181 -24.61 -13.14 -39.37
CA LEU A 181 -25.83 -13.15 -38.57
C LEU A 181 -25.67 -14.11 -37.38
N ARG A 182 -25.25 -15.35 -37.65
CA ARG A 182 -25.03 -16.35 -36.61
C ARG A 182 -24.01 -15.90 -35.56
N GLN A 183 -22.92 -15.27 -35.99
CA GLN A 183 -21.92 -14.72 -35.06
C GLN A 183 -22.50 -13.60 -34.19
N THR A 184 -23.38 -12.77 -34.76
CA THR A 184 -24.05 -11.68 -34.03
C THR A 184 -25.05 -12.23 -33.00
N GLU A 185 -25.79 -13.28 -33.36
CA GLU A 185 -26.70 -13.98 -32.45
C GLU A 185 -25.95 -14.56 -31.24
N GLN A 186 -24.82 -15.23 -31.46
CA GLN A 186 -23.96 -15.73 -30.39
C GLN A 186 -23.44 -14.61 -29.48
N ASN A 187 -23.08 -13.46 -30.05
CA ASN A 187 -22.64 -12.30 -29.26
C ASN A 187 -23.78 -11.73 -28.40
N LEU A 188 -25.01 -11.71 -28.92
CA LEU A 188 -26.19 -11.26 -28.17
C LEU A 188 -26.54 -12.21 -27.03
N GLU A 189 -26.45 -13.53 -27.24
CA GLU A 189 -26.63 -14.51 -26.17
C GLU A 189 -25.63 -14.28 -25.03
N ARG A 190 -24.35 -14.11 -25.35
CA ARG A 190 -23.32 -13.80 -24.36
C ARG A 190 -23.58 -12.49 -23.61
N LEU A 191 -24.06 -11.45 -24.29
CA LEU A 191 -24.43 -10.19 -23.64
C LEU A 191 -25.61 -10.37 -22.67
N ARG A 192 -26.61 -11.18 -23.04
CA ARG A 192 -27.73 -11.50 -22.15
C ARG A 192 -27.28 -12.27 -20.91
N ASP A 193 -26.32 -13.19 -21.06
CA ASP A 193 -25.74 -13.91 -19.92
C ASP A 193 -25.03 -12.96 -18.95
N ILE A 194 -24.22 -12.02 -19.46
CA ILE A 194 -23.53 -11.03 -18.64
C ILE A 194 -24.54 -10.12 -17.91
N VAL A 195 -25.59 -9.68 -18.62
CA VAL A 195 -26.63 -8.83 -18.02
C VAL A 195 -27.39 -9.60 -16.94
N SER A 196 -27.72 -10.87 -17.17
CA SER A 196 -28.42 -11.71 -16.19
C SER A 196 -27.55 -12.06 -14.98
N GLU A 197 -26.22 -12.11 -15.13
CA GLU A 197 -25.27 -12.26 -14.02
C GLU A 197 -25.15 -10.96 -13.18
N ILE A 198 -25.11 -9.80 -13.83
CA ILE A 198 -24.87 -8.51 -13.16
C ILE A 198 -26.14 -7.96 -12.51
N ALA A 199 -27.31 -8.09 -13.15
CA ALA A 199 -28.56 -7.49 -12.67
C ALA A 199 -28.91 -7.86 -11.20
N PRO A 200 -28.81 -9.12 -10.76
CA PRO A 200 -29.09 -9.50 -9.37
C PRO A 200 -28.10 -8.91 -8.36
N ARG A 201 -26.89 -8.51 -8.79
CA ARG A 201 -25.89 -7.90 -7.90
C ARG A 201 -26.16 -6.41 -7.63
N LEU A 202 -26.95 -5.75 -8.47
CA LEU A 202 -27.24 -4.32 -8.34
C LEU A 202 -28.15 -4.01 -7.15
N GLU A 203 -29.15 -4.85 -6.88
CA GLU A 203 -30.12 -4.60 -5.81
C GLU A 203 -29.49 -4.68 -4.40
N PRO A 204 -28.70 -5.73 -4.06
CA PRO A 204 -27.94 -5.75 -2.81
C PRO A 204 -26.95 -4.58 -2.70
N LEU A 205 -26.32 -4.17 -3.80
CA LEU A 205 -25.37 -3.07 -3.81
C LEU A 205 -26.06 -1.72 -3.57
N ALA A 206 -27.26 -1.53 -4.12
CA ALA A 206 -28.08 -0.35 -3.87
C ALA A 206 -28.54 -0.28 -2.39
N GLU A 207 -28.90 -1.43 -1.80
CA GLU A 207 -29.24 -1.51 -0.38
C GLU A 207 -28.02 -1.23 0.51
N GLN A 208 -26.84 -1.76 0.17
CA GLN A 208 -25.58 -1.45 0.85
C GLN A 208 -25.24 0.04 0.78
N ALA A 209 -25.42 0.67 -0.38
CA ALA A 209 -25.21 2.11 -0.55
C ALA A 209 -26.18 2.91 0.33
N ARG A 210 -27.46 2.53 0.40
CA ARG A 210 -28.45 3.18 1.27
C ARG A 210 -28.04 3.09 2.75
N ARG A 211 -27.66 1.91 3.22
CA ARG A 211 -27.17 1.71 4.60
C ARG A 211 -25.91 2.50 4.92
N ALA A 212 -24.99 2.63 3.96
CA ALA A 212 -23.78 3.42 4.13
C ALA A 212 -24.10 4.92 4.28
N VAL A 213 -25.07 5.43 3.52
CA VAL A 213 -25.55 6.81 3.65
C VAL A 213 -26.22 7.03 5.00
N GLU A 214 -27.11 6.13 5.42
CA GLU A 214 -27.79 6.19 6.71
C GLU A 214 -26.79 6.12 7.89
N TYR A 215 -25.83 5.20 7.83
CA TYR A 215 -24.74 5.12 8.81
C TYR A 215 -23.98 6.44 8.94
N LYS A 216 -23.68 7.10 7.81
CA LYS A 216 -22.97 8.39 7.81
C LYS A 216 -23.80 9.50 8.47
N GLN A 217 -25.10 9.53 8.21
CA GLN A 217 -26.03 10.48 8.85
C GLN A 217 -26.10 10.23 10.37
N LEU A 218 -26.39 8.98 10.78
CA LEU A 218 -26.48 8.61 12.19
C LEU A 218 -25.17 8.83 12.95
N THR A 219 -24.03 8.59 12.32
CA THR A 219 -22.72 8.86 12.93
C THR A 219 -22.48 10.35 13.12
N GLY A 220 -22.93 11.18 12.18
CA GLY A 220 -22.89 12.64 12.32
C GLY A 220 -23.75 13.13 13.47
N GLU A 221 -25.01 12.68 13.53
CA GLU A 221 -25.94 13.00 14.64
C GLU A 221 -25.38 12.52 16.00
N LEU A 222 -24.82 11.31 16.05
CA LEU A 222 -24.20 10.76 17.25
C LEU A 222 -23.02 11.63 17.70
N GLN A 223 -22.18 12.10 16.78
CA GLN A 223 -21.05 12.98 17.12
C GLN A 223 -21.52 14.32 17.70
N GLU A 224 -22.56 14.92 17.14
CA GLU A 224 -23.14 16.17 17.67
C GLU A 224 -23.72 15.98 19.08
N VAL A 225 -24.45 14.88 19.30
CA VAL A 225 -25.01 14.54 20.63
C VAL A 225 -23.90 14.24 21.63
N LEU A 226 -22.89 13.46 21.24
CA LEU A 226 -21.73 13.16 22.10
C LEU A 226 -20.97 14.43 22.45
N PHE A 227 -20.72 15.31 21.50
CA PHE A 227 -20.04 16.59 21.75
C PHE A 227 -20.83 17.44 22.76
N THR A 228 -22.14 17.53 22.58
CA THR A 228 -23.03 18.23 23.52
C THR A 228 -23.00 17.61 24.91
N TRP A 229 -23.04 16.27 24.99
CA TRP A 229 -22.98 15.54 26.26
C TRP A 229 -21.64 15.76 26.97
N TYR A 230 -20.51 15.60 26.27
CA TYR A 230 -19.18 15.83 26.84
C TYR A 230 -18.99 17.29 27.27
N ALA A 231 -19.50 18.25 26.51
CA ALA A 231 -19.48 19.66 26.91
C ALA A 231 -20.27 19.90 28.21
N LEU A 232 -21.43 19.26 28.37
CA LEU A 232 -22.21 19.33 29.60
C LEU A 232 -21.48 18.66 30.79
N GLN A 233 -20.89 17.47 30.58
CA GLN A 233 -20.11 16.79 31.62
C GLN A 233 -18.91 17.61 32.05
N TRP A 234 -18.16 18.18 31.08
CA TRP A 234 -17.04 19.06 31.33
C TRP A 234 -17.45 20.28 32.16
N ARG A 235 -18.57 20.91 31.81
CA ARG A 235 -19.09 22.05 32.57
C ARG A 235 -19.45 21.65 34.01
N ARG A 236 -20.11 20.51 34.21
CA ARG A 236 -20.42 19.99 35.55
C ARG A 236 -19.15 19.74 36.37
N LEU A 237 -18.19 19.00 35.82
CA LEU A 237 -16.90 18.72 36.45
C LEU A 237 -16.15 19.99 36.82
N ARG A 238 -16.16 21.00 35.94
CA ARG A 238 -15.56 22.30 36.20
C ARG A 238 -16.24 23.02 37.36
N THR A 239 -17.57 23.06 37.39
CA THR A 239 -18.31 23.67 38.51
C THR A 239 -18.04 22.92 39.83
N THR A 240 -18.02 21.59 39.83
CA THR A 240 -17.68 20.80 41.01
C THR A 240 -16.26 21.06 41.49
N ARG A 241 -15.31 21.22 40.55
CA ARG A 241 -13.92 21.59 40.87
C ARG A 241 -13.84 22.98 41.50
N GLU A 242 -14.49 23.99 40.91
CA GLU A 242 -14.51 25.36 41.45
C GLU A 242 -15.15 25.40 42.86
N GLN A 243 -16.18 24.59 43.10
CA GLN A 243 -16.77 24.42 44.43
C GLN A 243 -15.82 23.74 45.43
N ALA A 244 -15.05 22.74 44.98
CA ALA A 244 -14.06 22.07 45.83
C ALA A 244 -12.89 23.00 46.17
N GLU A 245 -12.38 23.75 45.19
CA GLU A 245 -11.29 24.73 45.39
C GLU A 245 -11.71 25.86 46.35
N THR A 246 -12.95 26.37 46.23
CA THR A 246 -13.47 27.38 47.17
C THR A 246 -13.67 26.81 48.59
N ALA A 247 -14.13 25.56 48.70
CA ALA A 247 -14.26 24.88 50.00
C ALA A 247 -12.89 24.60 50.65
N GLU A 248 -11.88 24.21 49.86
CA GLU A 248 -10.50 24.03 50.30
C GLU A 248 -9.91 25.34 50.83
N GLN A 249 -10.05 26.44 50.09
CA GLN A 249 -9.59 27.76 50.52
C GLN A 249 -10.25 28.21 51.83
N ALA A 250 -11.56 28.00 51.96
CA ALA A 250 -12.29 28.32 53.19
C ALA A 250 -11.82 27.46 54.37
N MET A 251 -11.51 26.18 54.14
CA MET A 251 -10.97 25.30 55.17
C MET A 251 -9.54 25.70 55.56
N ALA A 252 -8.70 26.07 54.60
CA ALA A 252 -7.35 26.56 54.85
C ALA A 252 -7.37 27.83 55.71
N GLN A 253 -8.27 28.77 55.43
CA GLN A 253 -8.47 29.96 56.28
C GLN A 253 -8.94 29.60 57.70
N LYS A 254 -9.84 28.61 57.85
CA LYS A 254 -10.24 28.10 59.17
C LYS A 254 -9.08 27.47 59.95
N VAL A 255 -8.23 26.70 59.28
CA VAL A 255 -7.03 26.11 59.89
C VAL A 255 -6.08 27.21 60.34
N GLN A 256 -5.79 28.19 59.48
CA GLN A 256 -4.91 29.30 59.82
C GLN A 256 -5.43 30.12 61.00
N THR A 257 -6.74 30.40 61.06
CA THR A 257 -7.35 31.09 62.20
C THR A 257 -7.32 30.26 63.48
N MET A 258 -7.53 28.94 63.39
CA MET A 258 -7.37 28.03 64.53
C MET A 258 -5.92 27.95 65.02
N GLU A 259 -4.93 27.93 64.14
CA GLU A 259 -3.51 27.96 64.48
C GLU A 259 -3.13 29.25 65.21
N GLN A 260 -3.60 30.40 64.72
CA GLN A 260 -3.43 31.68 65.40
C GLN A 260 -4.07 31.69 66.79
N ALA A 261 -5.29 31.15 66.93
CA ALA A 261 -5.95 31.03 68.22
C ALA A 261 -5.19 30.10 69.17
N LEU A 262 -4.67 28.98 68.68
CA LEU A 262 -3.86 28.04 69.46
C LEU A 262 -2.58 28.71 69.97
N GLN A 263 -1.91 29.46 69.09
CA GLN A 263 -0.69 30.20 69.44
C GLN A 263 -0.97 31.28 70.50
N ALA A 264 -2.10 31.98 70.41
CA ALA A 264 -2.53 32.93 71.43
C ALA A 264 -2.82 32.26 72.79
N VAL A 265 -3.45 31.07 72.78
CA VAL A 265 -3.68 30.27 73.99
C VAL A 265 -2.36 29.79 74.60
N ASP A 266 -1.40 29.34 73.79
CA ASP A 266 -0.08 28.94 74.28
C ASP A 266 0.70 30.11 74.89
N GLN A 267 0.70 31.28 74.25
CA GLN A 267 1.28 32.49 74.83
C GLN A 267 0.62 32.86 76.16
N ARG A 268 -0.72 32.74 76.24
CA ARG A 268 -1.44 32.99 77.49
C ARG A 268 -1.06 31.99 78.57
N LYS A 269 -0.96 30.70 78.24
CA LYS A 269 -0.53 29.64 79.14
C LYS A 269 0.87 29.92 79.70
N ASP A 270 1.82 30.33 78.85
CA ASP A 270 3.18 30.63 79.28
C ASP A 270 3.24 31.89 80.14
N SER A 271 2.44 32.93 79.84
CA SER A 271 2.30 34.10 80.72
C SER A 271 1.76 33.74 82.11
N LEU A 272 0.77 32.84 82.18
CA LEU A 272 0.20 32.37 83.45
C LEU A 272 1.19 31.49 84.22
N ARG A 273 2.02 30.70 83.52
CA ARG A 273 3.11 29.93 84.15
C ARG A 273 4.14 30.86 84.78
N LEU A 274 4.50 31.96 84.10
CA LEU A 274 5.42 32.95 84.63
C LEU A 274 4.83 33.64 85.87
N GLN A 275 3.57 34.10 85.80
CA GLN A 275 2.87 34.68 86.95
C GLN A 275 2.78 33.72 88.14
N ARG A 276 2.53 32.42 87.87
CA ARG A 276 2.52 31.39 88.91
C ARG A 276 3.90 31.23 89.56
N LEU A 277 4.97 31.24 88.76
CA LEU A 277 6.33 31.14 89.26
C LEU A 277 6.67 32.36 90.13
N GLU A 278 6.34 33.57 89.66
CA GLU A 278 6.53 34.81 90.41
C GLU A 278 5.80 34.76 91.77
N ALA A 279 4.53 34.34 91.77
CA ALA A 279 3.73 34.16 92.99
C ALA A 279 4.33 33.08 93.92
N GLN A 280 4.88 31.99 93.38
CA GLN A 280 5.57 30.99 94.20
C GLN A 280 6.83 31.58 94.86
N THR A 281 7.64 32.34 94.12
CA THR A 281 8.79 33.04 94.70
C THR A 281 8.38 34.08 95.75
N SER A 282 7.28 34.81 95.55
CA SER A 282 6.81 35.79 96.54
C SER A 282 6.32 35.10 97.81
N ILE A 283 5.65 33.94 97.70
CA ILE A 283 5.25 33.10 98.85
C ILE A 283 6.48 32.60 99.61
N VAL A 284 7.52 32.14 98.91
CA VAL A 284 8.78 31.70 99.56
C VAL A 284 9.42 32.86 100.32
N ARG A 285 9.57 34.03 99.69
CA ARG A 285 10.09 35.24 100.36
C ARG A 285 9.26 35.66 101.57
N ALA A 286 7.93 35.60 101.46
CA ALA A 286 7.04 35.92 102.58
C ALA A 286 7.17 34.92 103.73
N ARG A 287 7.37 33.63 103.43
CA ARG A 287 7.64 32.60 104.44
C ARG A 287 9.00 32.79 105.11
N GLU A 288 10.04 33.12 104.36
CA GLU A 288 11.35 33.44 104.91
C GLU A 288 11.28 34.64 105.86
N ALA A 289 10.64 35.73 105.42
CA ALA A 289 10.41 36.92 106.26
C ALA A 289 9.58 36.60 107.52
N SER A 290 8.54 35.77 107.39
CA SER A 290 7.72 35.34 108.53
C SER A 290 8.51 34.45 109.51
N ASN A 291 9.37 33.56 109.00
CA ASN A 291 10.22 32.73 109.85
C ASN A 291 11.29 33.56 110.58
N GLU A 292 11.87 34.56 109.90
CA GLU A 292 12.81 35.49 110.52
C GLU A 292 12.13 36.32 111.62
N ALA A 293 10.93 36.85 111.35
CA ALA A 293 10.13 37.54 112.35
C ALA A 293 9.78 36.64 113.55
N ASN A 294 9.38 35.38 113.31
CA ASN A 294 9.12 34.42 114.37
C ASN A 294 10.37 34.07 115.18
N ALA A 295 11.55 33.97 114.55
CA ALA A 295 12.80 33.74 115.25
C ALA A 295 13.17 34.92 116.16
N VAL A 296 12.94 36.15 115.70
CA VAL A 296 13.10 37.37 116.52
C VAL A 296 12.09 37.36 117.68
N ALA A 297 10.83 37.04 117.42
CA ALA A 297 9.79 36.95 118.45
C ALA A 297 10.15 35.90 119.52
N GLN A 298 10.55 34.69 119.12
CA GLN A 298 10.99 33.64 120.05
C GLN A 298 12.22 34.05 120.86
N ARG A 299 13.16 34.81 120.26
CA ARG A 299 14.32 35.34 120.99
C ARG A 299 13.87 36.34 122.06
N ILE A 300 12.96 37.25 121.73
CA ILE A 300 12.39 38.21 122.68
C ILE A 300 11.62 37.48 123.77
N GLU A 301 10.80 36.49 123.44
CA GLU A 301 10.08 35.66 124.43
C GLU A 301 11.03 34.93 125.38
N ARG A 302 12.15 34.38 124.88
CA ARG A 302 13.19 33.78 125.75
C ARG A 302 13.86 34.82 126.63
N GLU A 303 14.23 35.99 126.10
CA GLU A 303 14.82 37.08 126.88
C GLU A 303 13.85 37.59 127.95
N MET A 304 12.55 37.66 127.64
CA MET A 304 11.49 37.97 128.60
C MET A 304 11.34 36.88 129.66
N ALA A 305 11.33 35.60 129.29
CA ALA A 305 11.23 34.49 130.23
C ALA A 305 12.42 34.45 131.21
N VAL A 306 13.65 34.66 130.71
CA VAL A 306 14.86 34.78 131.54
C VAL A 306 14.78 36.01 132.46
N SER A 307 14.23 37.13 131.98
CA SER A 307 14.03 38.33 132.79
C SER A 307 12.96 38.12 133.86
N GLN A 308 11.87 37.41 133.53
CA GLN A 308 10.82 37.03 134.45
C GLN A 308 11.34 36.08 135.54
N GLU A 309 12.16 35.10 135.16
CA GLU A 309 12.83 34.18 136.11
C GLU A 309 13.83 34.94 137.00
N ARG A 310 14.55 35.93 136.48
CA ARG A 310 15.37 36.85 137.30
C ARG A 310 14.53 37.68 138.28
N VAL A 311 13.35 38.16 137.87
CA VAL A 311 12.43 38.87 138.76
C VAL A 311 11.94 37.94 139.86
N VAL A 312 11.49 36.72 139.52
CA VAL A 312 11.06 35.70 140.51
C VAL A 312 12.22 35.32 141.45
N GLY A 313 13.44 35.20 140.93
CA GLY A 313 14.65 34.94 141.73
C GLY A 313 14.98 36.08 142.69
N LEU A 314 14.86 37.34 142.25
CA LEU A 314 15.05 38.53 143.08
C LEU A 314 13.94 38.68 144.12
N GLU A 315 12.68 38.36 143.78
CA GLU A 315 11.55 38.33 144.70
C GLU A 315 11.70 37.23 145.75
N ARG A 316 12.23 36.06 145.36
CA ARG A 316 12.57 34.98 146.29
C ARG A 316 13.71 35.36 147.23
N GLN A 317 14.76 36.02 146.73
CA GLN A 317 15.83 36.58 147.57
C GLN A 317 15.31 37.65 148.55
N ARG A 318 14.36 38.48 148.11
CA ARG A 318 13.67 39.46 148.96
C ARG A 318 12.83 38.77 150.04
N GLY A 319 12.13 37.69 149.70
CA GLY A 319 11.34 36.90 150.63
C GLY A 319 12.20 36.17 151.68
N GLU A 320 13.34 35.61 151.28
CA GLU A 320 14.30 34.94 152.17
C GLU A 320 14.97 35.94 153.13
N GLN A 321 15.33 37.15 152.67
CA GLN A 321 15.84 38.22 153.53
C GLN A 321 14.79 38.80 154.50
N GLN A 322 13.51 38.85 154.10
CA GLN A 322 12.41 39.28 154.96
C GLN A 322 12.01 38.23 156.01
N GLN A 323 12.21 36.94 155.75
CA GLN A 323 11.99 35.87 156.73
C GLN A 323 13.09 35.82 157.80
N GLU A 324 14.35 36.10 157.45
CA GLU A 324 15.46 36.16 158.42
C GLU A 324 15.32 37.35 159.39
N GLU A 325 14.78 38.49 158.93
CA GLU A 325 14.46 39.68 159.75
C GLU A 325 13.29 39.42 160.73
N ARG A 326 12.27 38.65 160.30
CA ARG A 326 11.11 38.30 161.15
C ARG A 326 11.46 37.29 162.25
N ARG A 327 12.31 36.30 161.95
CA ARG A 327 12.71 35.24 162.90
C ARG A 327 13.48 35.76 164.12
N LEU A 328 14.18 36.88 163.98
CA LEU A 328 14.93 37.53 165.07
C LEU A 328 14.08 38.48 165.93
N ARG A 329 12.92 38.95 165.43
CA ARG A 329 11.98 39.82 166.17
C ARG A 329 10.85 39.05 166.88
N GLU A 330 10.43 37.91 166.34
CA GLU A 330 9.31 37.11 166.89
C GLU A 330 9.67 36.26 168.12
N ARG A 331 10.94 35.91 168.32
CA ARG A 331 11.41 35.14 169.50
C ARG A 331 11.37 35.91 170.82
N LEU A 332 11.12 37.23 170.81
CA LEU A 332 11.34 38.09 171.96
C LEU A 332 10.04 38.59 172.64
N ILE A 333 8.87 38.61 171.98
CA ILE A 333 7.74 39.42 172.49
C ILE A 333 6.38 38.71 172.61
N ALA A 334 6.01 37.71 171.79
CA ALA A 334 4.63 37.19 171.80
C ALA A 334 4.46 35.79 172.40
N ALA A 335 5.53 35.19 172.92
CA ALA A 335 5.52 33.95 173.71
C ALA A 335 4.73 34.05 175.04
N GLN A 336 3.89 35.09 175.24
CA GLN A 336 3.29 35.39 176.52
C GLN A 336 1.80 35.78 176.55
N GLN A 337 1.06 36.03 175.44
CA GLN A 337 -0.30 36.57 175.66
C GLN A 337 -1.50 36.16 174.77
N GLN A 338 -1.40 35.45 173.65
CA GLN A 338 -2.60 35.13 172.84
C GLN A 338 -2.68 33.67 172.40
N ILE A 339 -2.64 32.80 173.41
CA ILE A 339 -3.10 31.41 173.37
C ILE A 339 -4.65 31.30 173.29
N ILE A 340 -5.41 32.39 173.24
CA ILE A 340 -6.83 32.31 173.65
C ILE A 340 -7.86 32.70 172.57
N ASP A 341 -7.53 33.49 171.54
CA ASP A 341 -8.61 34.20 170.81
C ASP A 341 -9.00 33.72 169.40
N LEU A 342 -8.30 32.77 168.75
CA LEU A 342 -8.56 32.52 167.31
C LEU A 342 -8.70 31.05 166.91
N GLU A 343 -9.22 30.24 167.85
CA GLU A 343 -9.85 28.93 167.58
C GLU A 343 -11.25 29.04 166.92
N GLU A 344 -11.67 30.22 166.41
CA GLU A 344 -13.09 30.47 166.10
C GLU A 344 -13.38 31.12 164.72
N GLN A 345 -12.61 30.80 163.66
CA GLN A 345 -12.90 31.24 162.27
C GLN A 345 -12.44 30.19 161.24
N CYS A 346 -12.98 28.98 161.11
CA CYS A 346 -14.39 28.61 161.01
C CYS A 346 -15.19 29.40 159.97
N ASP A 347 -14.76 29.56 158.71
CA ASP A 347 -15.80 29.80 157.69
C ASP A 347 -15.54 29.52 156.20
N GLN A 348 -14.35 29.57 155.59
CA GLN A 348 -14.32 29.77 154.12
C GLN A 348 -13.28 28.95 153.35
N ALA A 349 -13.57 27.67 153.11
CA ALA A 349 -12.90 26.90 152.04
C ALA A 349 -13.93 26.24 151.12
N ASP A 350 -14.84 27.10 150.69
CA ASP A 350 -16.02 26.89 149.84
C ASP A 350 -15.65 26.78 148.34
N GLU A 351 -14.52 26.16 148.00
CA GLU A 351 -14.01 26.18 146.60
C GLU A 351 -13.58 24.80 146.09
N ALA A 352 -14.41 23.79 146.37
CA ALA A 352 -14.31 22.45 145.78
C ALA A 352 -14.97 22.35 144.38
N ILE A 353 -15.17 23.47 143.67
CA ILE A 353 -15.87 23.57 142.38
C ILE A 353 -14.94 23.46 141.15
N ASP A 354 -13.61 23.51 141.32
CA ASP A 354 -12.66 23.62 140.19
C ASP A 354 -12.26 22.30 139.49
N THR A 355 -12.72 21.14 139.97
CA THR A 355 -12.24 19.83 139.44
C THR A 355 -13.00 19.26 138.22
N ASP A 356 -14.11 19.86 137.77
CA ASP A 356 -14.91 19.32 136.64
C ASP A 356 -14.74 20.08 135.30
N ALA A 357 -13.89 21.12 135.23
CA ALA A 357 -13.61 21.84 133.98
C ALA A 357 -12.61 21.12 133.05
N ALA A 358 -11.85 20.14 133.56
CA ALA A 358 -10.77 19.46 132.82
C ALA A 358 -11.24 18.29 131.92
N SER A 359 -12.43 17.73 132.17
CA SER A 359 -12.96 16.56 131.46
C SER A 359 -13.71 16.90 130.16
N LEU A 360 -14.15 18.15 129.99
CA LEU A 360 -14.91 18.60 128.80
C LEU A 360 -13.99 18.96 127.61
N ALA A 361 -12.81 19.54 127.85
CA ALA A 361 -11.90 20.00 126.80
C ALA A 361 -11.16 18.86 126.05
N THR A 362 -10.97 17.71 126.71
CA THR A 362 -10.30 16.54 126.10
C THR A 362 -11.22 15.75 125.16
N LEU A 363 -12.54 15.81 125.39
CA LEU A 363 -13.54 15.12 124.55
C LEU A 363 -13.85 15.90 123.26
N GLU A 364 -13.83 17.24 123.30
CA GLU A 364 -14.05 18.09 122.12
C GLU A 364 -12.89 18.03 121.10
N ALA A 365 -11.65 17.84 121.56
CA ALA A 365 -10.48 17.70 120.69
C ALA A 365 -10.47 16.38 119.89
N GLN A 366 -11.01 15.29 120.46
CA GLN A 366 -11.05 13.98 119.80
C GLN A 366 -12.12 13.91 118.69
N VAL A 367 -13.23 14.64 118.83
CA VAL A 367 -14.29 14.72 117.81
C VAL A 367 -13.85 15.55 116.59
N ALA A 368 -13.14 16.67 116.80
CA ALA A 368 -12.65 17.53 115.73
C ALA A 368 -11.56 16.86 114.86
N GLN A 369 -10.73 16.00 115.44
CA GLN A 369 -9.68 15.27 114.71
C GLN A 369 -10.26 14.13 113.85
N ALA A 370 -11.31 13.45 114.33
CA ALA A 370 -12.02 12.42 113.58
C ALA A 370 -12.78 12.98 112.37
N GLN A 371 -13.39 14.17 112.47
CA GLN A 371 -14.08 14.84 111.36
C GLN A 371 -13.13 15.29 110.24
N LYS A 372 -11.92 15.77 110.57
CA LYS A 372 -10.91 16.16 109.56
C LYS A 372 -10.37 14.99 108.74
N LEU A 373 -10.19 13.83 109.38
CA LEU A 373 -9.76 12.60 108.69
C LEU A 373 -10.84 12.07 107.74
N PHE A 374 -12.11 12.11 108.16
CA PHE A 374 -13.24 11.70 107.33
C PHE A 374 -13.41 12.57 106.07
N GLU A 375 -13.29 13.90 106.18
CA GLU A 375 -13.37 14.79 105.01
C GLU A 375 -12.20 14.60 104.02
N MET A 376 -11.00 14.26 104.50
CA MET A 376 -9.86 13.97 103.63
C MET A 376 -10.05 12.67 102.85
N ASP A 377 -10.59 11.63 103.49
CA ASP A 377 -10.84 10.35 102.83
C ASP A 377 -12.02 10.44 101.86
N GLU A 378 -13.05 11.26 102.13
CA GLU A 378 -14.13 11.51 101.19
C GLU A 378 -13.67 12.26 99.92
N ARG A 379 -12.77 13.25 100.07
CA ARG A 379 -12.16 13.95 98.92
C ARG A 379 -11.28 13.02 98.09
N ARG A 380 -10.51 12.13 98.74
CA ARG A 380 -9.71 11.11 98.05
C ARG A 380 -10.59 10.13 97.27
N LEU A 381 -11.68 9.66 97.86
CA LEU A 381 -12.63 8.74 97.21
C LEU A 381 -13.31 9.37 95.99
N ARG A 382 -13.71 10.65 96.07
CA ARG A 382 -14.28 11.37 94.92
C ARG A 382 -13.26 11.60 93.80
N SER A 383 -11.99 11.85 94.14
CA SER A 383 -10.93 12.01 93.14
C SER A 383 -10.62 10.70 92.40
N THR A 384 -10.52 9.57 93.11
CA THR A 384 -10.28 8.26 92.48
C THR A 384 -11.50 7.76 91.69
N GLN A 385 -12.72 8.08 92.11
CA GLN A 385 -13.92 7.81 91.29
C GLN A 385 -13.94 8.64 90.00
N SER A 386 -13.53 9.91 90.04
CA SER A 386 -13.43 10.75 88.84
C SER A 386 -12.36 10.24 87.87
N GLU A 387 -11.20 9.82 88.39
CA GLU A 387 -10.14 9.20 87.60
C GLU A 387 -10.58 7.87 86.99
N LEU A 388 -11.32 7.04 87.72
CA LEU A 388 -11.85 5.77 87.21
C LEU A 388 -12.84 5.99 86.05
N ILE A 389 -13.74 6.99 86.16
CA ILE A 389 -14.67 7.36 85.10
C ILE A 389 -13.91 7.86 83.86
N GLN A 390 -12.86 8.67 84.04
CA GLN A 390 -12.04 9.14 82.92
C GLN A 390 -11.26 8.01 82.24
N VAL A 391 -10.75 7.04 83.01
CA VAL A 391 -10.04 5.87 82.47
C VAL A 391 -11.02 4.95 81.73
N GLN A 392 -12.22 4.73 82.25
CA GLN A 392 -13.27 3.96 81.57
C GLN A 392 -13.74 4.64 80.26
N ALA A 393 -13.87 5.97 80.25
CA ALA A 393 -14.19 6.73 79.04
C ALA A 393 -13.08 6.65 77.98
N ARG A 394 -11.81 6.73 78.39
CA ARG A 394 -10.66 6.54 77.47
C ARG A 394 -10.57 5.11 76.94
N LEU A 395 -10.84 4.11 77.77
CA LEU A 395 -10.86 2.71 77.36
C LEU A 395 -11.99 2.44 76.34
N GLY A 396 -13.19 2.99 76.58
CA GLY A 396 -14.31 2.89 75.64
C GLY A 396 -14.04 3.60 74.30
N ALA A 397 -13.42 4.78 74.33
CA ALA A 397 -12.99 5.48 73.12
C ALA A 397 -11.93 4.67 72.34
N SER A 398 -10.93 4.15 73.04
CA SER A 398 -9.88 3.33 72.42
C SER A 398 -10.40 2.01 71.85
N GLN A 399 -11.38 1.37 72.48
CA GLN A 399 -12.02 0.15 71.95
C GLN A 399 -12.87 0.46 70.71
N SER A 400 -13.55 1.60 70.70
CA SER A 400 -14.34 2.06 69.55
C SER A 400 -13.45 2.38 68.34
N ASP A 401 -12.32 3.06 68.58
CA ASP A 401 -11.33 3.35 67.55
C ASP A 401 -10.65 2.08 67.01
N LEU A 402 -10.35 1.11 67.88
CA LEU A 402 -9.79 -0.18 67.47
C LEU A 402 -10.77 -0.97 66.59
N GLY A 403 -12.07 -0.98 66.95
CA GLY A 403 -13.11 -1.58 66.13
C GLY A 403 -13.30 -0.90 64.76
N ARG A 404 -13.16 0.44 64.71
CA ARG A 404 -13.20 1.22 63.46
C ARG A 404 -11.99 0.93 62.57
N GLN A 405 -10.80 0.85 63.15
CA GLN A 405 -9.56 0.48 62.48
C GLN A 405 -9.62 -0.94 61.92
N GLN A 406 -10.14 -1.91 62.68
CA GLN A 406 -10.32 -3.29 62.21
C GLN A 406 -11.30 -3.41 61.04
N LYS A 407 -12.42 -2.67 61.05
CA LYS A 407 -13.33 -2.61 59.90
C LYS A 407 -12.67 -2.00 58.66
N HIS A 408 -11.95 -0.88 58.81
CA HIS A 408 -11.22 -0.28 57.69
C HIS A 408 -10.10 -1.17 57.13
N LEU A 409 -9.41 -1.93 57.99
CA LEU A 409 -8.42 -2.93 57.54
C LEU A 409 -9.08 -4.08 56.78
N GLY A 410 -10.23 -4.58 57.24
CA GLY A 410 -11.00 -5.60 56.55
C GLY A 410 -11.49 -5.15 55.16
N GLU A 411 -12.01 -3.93 55.06
CA GLU A 411 -12.42 -3.33 53.78
C GLU A 411 -11.24 -3.12 52.84
N ARG A 412 -10.11 -2.57 53.33
CA ARG A 412 -8.90 -2.41 52.52
C ARG A 412 -8.36 -3.75 52.02
N ASN A 413 -8.36 -4.79 52.86
CA ASN A 413 -7.91 -6.12 52.45
C ASN A 413 -8.81 -6.74 51.37
N ARG A 414 -10.14 -6.56 51.46
CA ARG A 414 -11.07 -6.99 50.40
C ARG A 414 -10.84 -6.25 49.09
N VAL A 415 -10.65 -4.93 49.14
CA VAL A 415 -10.35 -4.12 47.96
C VAL A 415 -9.00 -4.49 47.33
N LEU A 416 -7.98 -4.77 48.15
CA LEU A 416 -6.67 -5.21 47.69
C LEU A 416 -6.72 -6.61 47.05
N ALA A 417 -7.52 -7.53 47.59
CA ALA A 417 -7.74 -8.84 46.99
C ALA A 417 -8.42 -8.72 45.61
N ALA A 418 -9.52 -7.96 45.52
CA ALA A 418 -10.20 -7.73 44.25
C ALA A 418 -9.31 -7.04 43.20
N ARG A 419 -8.46 -6.10 43.62
CA ARG A 419 -7.47 -5.46 42.73
C ARG A 419 -6.41 -6.45 42.26
N ARG A 420 -5.91 -7.34 43.13
CA ARG A 420 -4.95 -8.39 42.74
C ARG A 420 -5.54 -9.34 41.70
N ASP A 421 -6.77 -9.78 41.88
CA ASP A 421 -7.45 -10.66 40.92
C ASP A 421 -7.67 -9.96 39.57
N THR A 422 -8.07 -8.68 39.61
CA THR A 422 -8.22 -7.86 38.39
C THR A 422 -6.89 -7.69 37.64
N ILE A 423 -5.80 -7.46 38.38
CA ILE A 423 -4.43 -7.35 37.82
C ILE A 423 -4.00 -8.69 37.22
N ALA A 424 -4.25 -9.81 37.90
CA ALA A 424 -3.91 -11.14 37.40
C ALA A 424 -4.67 -11.47 36.11
N GLN A 425 -5.97 -11.17 36.05
CA GLN A 425 -6.78 -11.32 34.83
C GLN A 425 -6.25 -10.42 33.70
N SER A 426 -5.94 -9.16 34.00
CA SER A 426 -5.40 -8.22 33.01
C SER A 426 -4.04 -8.69 32.47
N GLN A 427 -3.16 -9.21 33.32
CA GLN A 427 -1.88 -9.78 32.92
C GLN A 427 -2.04 -11.02 32.03
N GLN A 428 -3.02 -11.88 32.33
CA GLN A 428 -3.34 -13.04 31.50
C GLN A 428 -3.84 -12.60 30.12
N THR A 429 -4.73 -11.60 30.06
CA THR A 429 -5.22 -11.04 28.79
C THR A 429 -4.10 -10.40 27.98
N ILE A 430 -3.20 -9.65 28.62
CA ILE A 430 -2.03 -9.04 27.97
C ILE A 430 -1.15 -10.13 27.35
N ARG A 431 -0.84 -11.21 28.08
CA ARG A 431 -0.04 -12.32 27.53
C ARG A 431 -0.69 -12.97 26.31
N VAL A 432 -2.00 -13.19 26.34
CA VAL A 432 -2.72 -13.77 25.18
C VAL A 432 -2.67 -12.82 23.97
N LEU A 433 -2.83 -11.52 24.21
CA LEU A 433 -2.75 -10.50 23.16
C LEU A 433 -1.33 -10.36 22.59
N GLU A 434 -0.30 -10.45 23.43
CA GLU A 434 1.11 -10.44 23.02
C GLU A 434 1.43 -11.64 22.12
N THR A 435 0.98 -12.84 22.48
CA THR A 435 1.17 -14.04 21.64
C THR A 435 0.47 -13.89 20.29
N ARG A 436 -0.78 -13.41 20.27
CA ARG A 436 -1.50 -13.14 19.00
C ARG A 436 -0.82 -12.08 18.15
N LEU A 437 -0.30 -11.01 18.77
CA LEU A 437 0.43 -9.96 18.07
C LEU A 437 1.71 -10.50 17.43
N VAL A 438 2.41 -11.43 18.09
CA VAL A 438 3.59 -12.10 17.51
C VAL A 438 3.18 -12.96 16.31
N GLU A 439 2.11 -13.75 16.42
CA GLU A 439 1.58 -14.56 15.32
C GLU A 439 1.17 -13.71 14.11
N GLU A 440 0.42 -12.64 14.32
CA GLU A 440 0.02 -11.71 13.26
C GLU A 440 1.22 -11.00 12.63
N ARG A 441 2.23 -10.62 13.44
CA ARG A 441 3.47 -10.05 12.90
C ARG A 441 4.18 -11.04 12.00
N VAL A 442 4.31 -12.30 12.41
CA VAL A 442 4.92 -13.34 11.57
C VAL A 442 4.17 -13.49 10.25
N GLN A 443 2.83 -13.58 10.28
CA GLN A 443 2.00 -13.66 9.08
C GLN A 443 2.13 -12.43 8.17
N LEU A 444 2.21 -11.23 8.75
CA LEU A 444 2.43 -10.00 7.99
C LEU A 444 3.82 -9.98 7.33
N THR A 445 4.84 -10.49 8.03
CA THR A 445 6.20 -10.56 7.46
C THR A 445 6.26 -11.57 6.31
N THR A 446 5.60 -12.72 6.43
CA THR A 446 5.54 -13.70 5.34
C THR A 446 4.80 -13.14 4.12
N ALA A 447 3.65 -12.50 4.33
CA ALA A 447 2.87 -11.88 3.25
C ALA A 447 3.66 -10.77 2.53
N ARG A 448 4.40 -9.94 3.26
CA ARG A 448 5.28 -8.90 2.67
C ARG A 448 6.42 -9.49 1.86
N ASN A 449 7.02 -10.58 2.33
CA ASN A 449 8.08 -11.27 1.59
C ASN A 449 7.54 -11.88 0.27
N GLU A 450 6.34 -12.45 0.30
CA GLU A 450 5.67 -12.97 -0.89
C GLU A 450 5.34 -11.84 -1.89
N GLU A 451 4.80 -10.73 -1.42
CA GLU A 451 4.53 -9.53 -2.23
C GLU A 451 5.81 -9.01 -2.90
N GLN A 452 6.92 -8.95 -2.14
CA GLN A 452 8.21 -8.49 -2.66
C GLN A 452 8.76 -9.45 -3.72
N GLN A 453 8.63 -10.77 -3.53
CA GLN A 453 9.03 -11.76 -4.54
C GLN A 453 8.19 -11.67 -5.81
N ILE A 454 6.87 -11.50 -5.70
CA ILE A 454 5.98 -11.30 -6.84
C ILE A 454 6.35 -10.03 -7.60
N THR A 455 6.64 -8.94 -6.87
CA THR A 455 7.05 -7.66 -7.47
C THR A 455 8.38 -7.79 -8.22
N GLN A 456 9.37 -8.49 -7.66
CA GLN A 456 10.64 -8.76 -8.33
C GLN A 456 10.45 -9.60 -9.60
N ARG A 457 9.62 -10.66 -9.55
CA ARG A 457 9.28 -11.47 -10.73
C ARG A 457 8.60 -10.65 -11.82
N LYS A 458 7.65 -9.79 -11.45
CA LYS A 458 6.97 -8.88 -12.39
C LYS A 458 7.96 -7.93 -13.07
N GLN A 459 8.90 -7.35 -12.31
CA GLN A 459 9.95 -6.49 -12.87
C GLN A 459 10.91 -7.26 -13.79
N ALA A 460 11.29 -8.49 -13.43
CA ALA A 460 12.14 -9.33 -14.28
C ALA A 460 11.46 -9.68 -15.62
N ILE A 461 10.18 -10.07 -15.58
CA ILE A 461 9.39 -10.34 -16.79
C ILE A 461 9.24 -9.09 -17.64
N ALA A 462 8.96 -7.92 -17.03
CA ALA A 462 8.85 -6.66 -17.76
C ALA A 462 10.15 -6.28 -18.48
N ARG A 463 11.31 -6.49 -17.85
CA ARG A 463 12.63 -6.30 -18.48
C ARG A 463 12.84 -7.27 -19.63
N ALA A 464 12.55 -8.56 -19.43
CA ALA A 464 12.68 -9.56 -20.50
C ALA A 464 11.80 -9.24 -21.72
N ILE A 465 10.59 -8.73 -21.51
CA ILE A 465 9.71 -8.27 -22.59
C ILE A 465 10.31 -7.06 -23.31
N ALA A 466 10.82 -6.07 -22.58
CA ALA A 466 11.45 -4.89 -23.17
C ALA A 466 12.69 -5.24 -24.00
N ASP A 467 13.55 -6.12 -23.48
CA ASP A 467 14.76 -6.60 -24.17
C ASP A 467 14.38 -7.36 -25.46
N ALA A 468 13.37 -8.24 -25.39
CA ALA A 468 12.87 -8.96 -26.56
C ALA A 468 12.27 -8.02 -27.61
N GLN A 469 11.54 -6.98 -27.20
CA GLN A 469 11.00 -5.97 -28.12
C GLN A 469 12.11 -5.16 -28.79
N GLN A 470 13.14 -4.79 -28.04
CA GLN A 470 14.30 -4.07 -28.59
C GLN A 470 15.06 -4.94 -29.61
N GLU A 471 15.23 -6.23 -29.34
CA GLU A 471 15.87 -7.16 -30.27
C GLU A 471 15.04 -7.37 -31.55
N ILE A 472 13.71 -7.45 -31.43
CA ILE A 472 12.80 -7.50 -32.59
C ILE A 472 12.97 -6.25 -33.46
N GLU A 473 13.00 -5.06 -32.88
CA GLU A 473 13.18 -3.82 -33.65
C GLU A 473 14.57 -3.72 -34.29
N ARG A 474 15.62 -4.18 -33.59
CA ARG A 474 16.97 -4.27 -34.15
C ARG A 474 17.01 -5.19 -35.37
N LEU A 475 16.41 -6.38 -35.28
CA LEU A 475 16.35 -7.35 -36.37
C LEU A 475 15.51 -6.85 -37.56
N LYS A 476 14.39 -6.17 -37.30
CA LYS A 476 13.60 -5.52 -38.37
C LYS A 476 14.40 -4.46 -39.12
N ASN A 477 15.14 -3.62 -38.40
CA ASN A 477 15.97 -2.58 -39.02
C ASN A 477 17.10 -3.19 -39.84
N ALA A 478 17.76 -4.24 -39.33
CA ALA A 478 18.78 -4.97 -40.06
C ALA A 478 18.21 -5.61 -41.34
N LEU A 479 17.01 -6.19 -41.27
CA LEU A 479 16.31 -6.76 -42.42
C LEU A 479 16.00 -5.69 -43.47
N ASN A 480 15.46 -4.54 -43.06
CA ASN A 480 15.12 -3.44 -43.97
C ASN A 480 16.37 -2.88 -44.69
N GLU A 481 17.48 -2.75 -43.97
CA GLU A 481 18.74 -2.28 -44.57
C GLU A 481 19.30 -3.31 -45.56
N ALA A 482 19.30 -4.60 -45.22
CA ALA A 482 19.71 -5.67 -46.12
C ALA A 482 18.81 -5.72 -47.38
N GLU A 483 17.51 -5.54 -47.23
CA GLU A 483 16.58 -5.46 -48.36
C GLU A 483 16.85 -4.25 -49.24
N ARG A 484 17.17 -3.10 -48.65
CA ARG A 484 17.50 -1.88 -49.39
C ARG A 484 18.77 -2.07 -50.21
N GLN A 485 19.82 -2.61 -49.60
CA GLN A 485 21.08 -2.93 -50.30
C GLN A 485 20.84 -3.90 -51.44
N ARG A 486 20.04 -4.96 -51.21
CA ARG A 486 19.67 -5.93 -52.24
C ARG A 486 18.93 -5.26 -53.40
N ARG A 487 17.98 -4.35 -53.13
CA ARG A 487 17.27 -3.58 -54.17
C ARG A 487 18.22 -2.72 -54.97
N THR A 488 19.10 -1.95 -54.32
CA THR A 488 20.07 -1.08 -55.01
C THR A 488 21.01 -1.89 -55.93
N VAL A 489 21.53 -3.02 -55.47
CA VAL A 489 22.39 -3.89 -56.29
C VAL A 489 21.60 -4.50 -57.44
N SER A 490 20.36 -4.95 -57.18
CA SER A 490 19.47 -5.50 -58.21
C SER A 490 19.11 -4.48 -59.28
N ASP A 491 18.81 -3.24 -58.89
CA ASP A 491 18.47 -2.16 -59.82
C ASP A 491 19.68 -1.75 -60.66
N ARG A 492 20.87 -1.67 -60.04
CA ARG A 492 22.13 -1.44 -60.76
C ARG A 492 22.41 -2.57 -61.76
N LEU A 493 22.20 -3.82 -61.37
CA LEU A 493 22.34 -4.97 -62.25
C LEU A 493 21.34 -4.91 -63.42
N ASN A 494 20.08 -4.55 -63.16
CA ASN A 494 19.05 -4.42 -64.19
C ASN A 494 19.37 -3.27 -65.14
N MET A 495 19.87 -2.15 -64.64
CA MET A 495 20.34 -1.03 -65.47
C MET A 495 21.48 -1.46 -66.39
N LEU A 496 22.52 -2.12 -65.85
CA LEU A 496 23.65 -2.63 -66.64
C LEU A 496 23.22 -3.68 -67.67
N LYS A 497 22.29 -4.58 -67.31
CA LYS A 497 21.70 -5.55 -68.24
C LYS A 497 20.94 -4.82 -69.34
N ASN A 498 20.08 -3.86 -69.00
CA ASN A 498 19.31 -3.11 -69.98
C ASN A 498 20.22 -2.31 -70.92
N TRP A 499 21.29 -1.70 -70.41
CA TRP A 499 22.32 -1.05 -71.24
C TRP A 499 22.98 -2.02 -72.22
N ARG A 500 23.37 -3.22 -71.75
CA ARG A 500 23.94 -4.26 -72.61
C ARG A 500 22.95 -4.72 -73.68
N THR A 501 21.68 -4.98 -73.32
CA THR A 501 20.67 -5.52 -74.26
C THR A 501 20.17 -4.46 -75.24
N SER A 502 20.08 -3.20 -74.81
CA SER A 502 19.71 -2.09 -75.69
C SER A 502 20.79 -1.75 -76.71
N LEU A 503 22.03 -2.25 -76.51
CA LEU A 503 23.21 -1.89 -77.31
C LEU A 503 23.39 -0.36 -77.34
N SER A 504 22.99 0.31 -76.25
CA SER A 504 23.06 1.76 -76.09
C SER A 504 24.53 2.18 -76.09
N GLY A 505 24.93 2.98 -77.08
CA GLY A 505 26.33 3.36 -77.35
C GLY A 505 26.85 2.94 -78.73
N TYR A 506 26.18 2.01 -79.41
CA TYR A 506 26.47 1.67 -80.81
C TYR A 506 25.60 2.47 -81.78
N SER A 507 26.15 2.87 -82.93
CA SER A 507 25.41 3.53 -84.01
C SER A 507 24.24 2.67 -84.54
N ASP A 508 23.24 3.30 -85.16
CA ASP A 508 22.03 2.61 -85.62
C ASP A 508 22.33 1.46 -86.60
N GLY A 509 23.32 1.63 -87.49
CA GLY A 509 23.75 0.58 -88.42
C GLY A 509 24.37 -0.63 -87.71
N VAL A 510 25.23 -0.41 -86.71
CA VAL A 510 25.82 -1.50 -85.93
C VAL A 510 24.74 -2.22 -85.10
N ARG A 511 23.76 -1.49 -84.56
CA ARG A 511 22.61 -2.08 -83.86
C ARG A 511 21.73 -2.90 -84.79
N ALA A 512 21.52 -2.47 -86.03
CA ALA A 512 20.74 -3.20 -87.03
C ALA A 512 21.42 -4.52 -87.44
N LEU A 513 22.74 -4.51 -87.64
CA LEU A 513 23.51 -5.72 -87.92
C LEU A 513 23.49 -6.71 -86.74
N LEU A 514 23.65 -6.23 -85.50
CA LEU A 514 23.66 -7.10 -84.31
C LEU A 514 22.26 -7.60 -83.90
N ARG A 515 21.20 -6.94 -84.37
CA ARG A 515 19.80 -7.38 -84.21
C ARG A 515 19.30 -8.19 -85.41
N ALA A 516 20.12 -8.41 -86.43
CA ALA A 516 19.72 -9.20 -87.58
C ALA A 516 19.31 -10.62 -87.14
N PRO A 517 18.21 -11.18 -87.68
CA PRO A 517 17.79 -12.53 -87.35
C PRO A 517 18.89 -13.55 -87.63
N ALA A 518 19.09 -14.50 -86.72
CA ALA A 518 20.11 -15.54 -86.85
C ALA A 518 19.96 -16.29 -88.20
N GLY A 519 21.02 -16.33 -88.99
CA GLY A 519 21.06 -16.98 -90.30
C GLY A 519 20.85 -16.06 -91.52
N LYS A 520 20.50 -14.78 -91.35
CA LYS A 520 20.44 -13.81 -92.46
C LYS A 520 21.80 -13.23 -92.86
N LEU A 521 22.73 -13.19 -91.93
CA LEU A 521 24.11 -12.75 -92.14
C LEU A 521 25.04 -13.89 -91.75
N THR A 522 25.93 -14.29 -92.66
CA THR A 522 27.00 -15.26 -92.41
C THR A 522 28.31 -14.50 -92.14
N GLY A 523 29.19 -15.09 -91.35
CA GLY A 523 30.53 -14.54 -91.10
C GLY A 523 30.62 -13.30 -90.20
N LEU A 524 29.52 -12.83 -89.59
CA LEU A 524 29.52 -11.74 -88.61
C LEU A 524 30.10 -12.19 -87.26
N ILE A 525 31.24 -11.63 -86.84
CA ILE A 525 31.89 -12.00 -85.56
C ILE A 525 31.37 -11.11 -84.42
N GLY A 526 31.27 -9.80 -84.66
CA GLY A 526 30.78 -8.82 -83.68
C GLY A 526 31.58 -7.51 -83.67
N PRO A 527 31.18 -6.52 -82.87
CA PRO A 527 31.90 -5.27 -82.77
C PRO A 527 33.19 -5.46 -81.95
N VAL A 528 34.21 -4.64 -82.22
CA VAL A 528 35.53 -4.71 -81.58
C VAL A 528 35.49 -4.88 -80.04
N PRO A 529 34.62 -4.18 -79.26
CA PRO A 529 34.59 -4.30 -77.80
C PRO A 529 34.07 -5.65 -77.29
N GLN A 530 33.47 -6.49 -78.15
CA GLN A 530 33.06 -7.84 -77.80
C GLN A 530 34.15 -8.89 -78.05
N LEU A 531 35.24 -8.52 -78.73
CA LEU A 531 36.31 -9.44 -79.10
C LEU A 531 37.39 -9.59 -78.03
N GLY A 532 37.39 -8.74 -77.00
CA GLY A 532 38.38 -8.80 -75.93
C GLY A 532 37.95 -8.02 -74.69
N ILE A 533 38.61 -8.32 -73.56
CA ILE A 533 38.43 -7.60 -72.30
C ILE A 533 39.61 -6.63 -72.16
N ALA A 534 39.33 -5.33 -72.05
CA ALA A 534 40.35 -4.33 -71.76
C ALA A 534 40.90 -4.55 -70.33
N PRO A 535 42.23 -4.44 -70.11
CA PRO A 535 42.78 -4.45 -68.77
C PRO A 535 42.23 -3.29 -67.94
N VAL A 536 41.95 -3.55 -66.66
CA VAL A 536 41.36 -2.58 -65.74
C VAL A 536 42.23 -1.33 -65.64
N GLY A 537 41.65 -0.16 -65.93
CA GLY A 537 42.30 1.16 -65.89
C GLY A 537 42.80 1.67 -67.24
N LEU A 538 42.76 0.85 -68.30
CA LEU A 538 43.18 1.24 -69.67
C LEU A 538 41.99 1.45 -70.63
N GLU A 539 40.76 1.33 -70.15
CA GLU A 539 39.54 1.38 -70.98
C GLU A 539 39.43 2.71 -71.73
N SER A 540 39.60 3.84 -71.03
CA SER A 540 39.51 5.18 -71.65
C SER A 540 40.65 5.45 -72.63
N SER A 541 41.83 4.84 -72.43
CA SER A 541 42.96 4.99 -73.34
C SER A 541 42.76 4.18 -74.62
N LEU A 542 42.19 2.97 -74.51
CA LEU A 542 41.81 2.13 -75.65
C LEU A 542 40.65 2.73 -76.45
N GLU A 543 39.65 3.29 -75.78
CA GLU A 543 38.55 4.02 -76.42
C GLU A 543 39.08 5.23 -77.22
N ALA A 544 39.97 6.02 -76.64
CA ALA A 544 40.59 7.16 -77.32
C ALA A 544 41.47 6.73 -78.52
N ALA A 545 42.19 5.61 -78.42
CA ALA A 545 43.07 5.12 -79.49
C ALA A 545 42.30 4.48 -80.66
N LEU A 546 41.21 3.75 -80.39
CA LEU A 546 40.39 3.11 -81.41
C LEU A 546 39.41 4.09 -82.08
N GLY A 547 38.97 5.12 -81.36
CA GLY A 547 38.11 6.19 -81.87
C GLY A 547 36.92 5.65 -82.68
N PRO A 548 36.78 6.01 -83.97
CA PRO A 548 35.66 5.56 -84.80
C PRO A 548 35.65 4.04 -85.05
N TYR A 549 36.81 3.38 -84.97
CA TYR A 549 36.92 1.93 -85.15
C TYR A 549 36.46 1.14 -83.92
N LEU A 550 36.18 1.79 -82.79
CA LEU A 550 35.60 1.13 -81.62
C LEU A 550 34.21 0.55 -81.92
N GLN A 551 33.47 1.17 -82.84
CA GLN A 551 32.17 0.66 -83.29
C GLN A 551 32.28 -0.21 -84.56
N ALA A 552 33.49 -0.46 -85.06
CA ALA A 552 33.67 -1.29 -86.24
C ALA A 552 33.21 -2.72 -85.96
N VAL A 553 32.59 -3.32 -86.97
CA VAL A 553 32.06 -4.68 -86.92
C VAL A 553 33.02 -5.59 -87.68
N VAL A 554 33.51 -6.63 -87.01
CA VAL A 554 34.45 -7.59 -87.59
C VAL A 554 33.69 -8.72 -88.26
N VAL A 555 34.09 -9.02 -89.49
CA VAL A 555 33.54 -10.10 -90.33
C VAL A 555 34.66 -11.04 -90.77
N GLN A 556 34.31 -12.28 -91.12
CA GLN A 556 35.28 -13.33 -91.48
C GLN A 556 35.88 -13.15 -92.87
N ALA A 557 35.08 -12.78 -93.87
CA ALA A 557 35.54 -12.56 -95.24
C ALA A 557 35.02 -11.24 -95.84
N ILE A 558 35.65 -10.79 -96.93
CA ILE A 558 35.24 -9.56 -97.65
C ILE A 558 33.82 -9.70 -98.23
N ASP A 559 33.43 -10.90 -98.65
CA ASP A 559 32.09 -11.17 -99.18
C ASP A 559 30.99 -11.06 -98.09
N ASP A 560 31.33 -11.39 -96.83
CA ASP A 560 30.42 -11.20 -95.69
C ASP A 560 30.22 -9.70 -95.37
N ALA A 561 31.27 -8.88 -95.56
CA ALA A 561 31.17 -7.43 -95.41
C ALA A 561 30.17 -6.83 -96.40
N ARG A 562 30.18 -7.28 -97.66
CA ARG A 562 29.23 -6.87 -98.69
C ARG A 562 27.80 -7.28 -98.33
N SER A 563 27.62 -8.52 -97.88
CA SER A 563 26.31 -9.01 -97.41
C SER A 563 25.74 -8.19 -96.25
N CYS A 564 26.59 -7.73 -95.33
CA CYS A 564 26.20 -6.82 -94.24
C CYS A 564 25.79 -5.43 -94.75
N LEU A 565 26.49 -4.87 -95.73
CA LEU A 565 26.15 -3.59 -96.34
C LEU A 565 24.83 -3.66 -97.13
N ASP A 566 24.61 -4.73 -97.90
CA ASP A 566 23.36 -4.96 -98.62
C ASP A 566 22.17 -5.07 -97.66
N TYR A 567 22.37 -5.74 -96.52
CA TYR A 567 21.35 -5.83 -95.48
C TYR A 567 21.03 -4.47 -94.84
N LEU A 568 22.04 -3.62 -94.61
CA LEU A 568 21.85 -2.27 -94.10
C LEU A 568 21.08 -1.37 -95.08
N GLN A 569 21.40 -1.45 -96.37
CA GLN A 569 20.68 -0.72 -97.42
C GLN A 569 19.22 -1.17 -97.53
N GLN A 570 18.96 -2.48 -97.50
CA GLN A 570 17.59 -3.02 -97.54
C GLN A 570 16.78 -2.65 -96.29
N SER A 571 17.43 -2.55 -95.13
CA SER A 571 16.79 -2.21 -93.86
C SER A 571 16.70 -0.70 -93.60
N LYS A 572 17.21 0.16 -94.50
CA LYS A 572 17.29 1.62 -94.35
C LYS A 572 17.88 2.06 -93.00
N ALA A 573 18.84 1.29 -92.51
CA ALA A 573 19.42 1.46 -91.17
C ALA A 573 20.89 1.89 -91.19
N GLY A 574 21.45 2.22 -92.36
CA GLY A 574 22.84 2.61 -92.54
C GLY A 574 23.05 3.40 -93.81
#